data_AF-A0A5N9CKB8-F1
#
_entry.id   AF-A0A5N9CKB8-F1
#
_cell.length_a   1.000
_cell.length_b   1.000
_cell.length_c   1.000
_cell.angle_alpha   90.00
_cell.angle_beta   90.00
_cell.angle_gamma   90.00
#
_symmetry.space_group_name_H-M   'P 1'
#
loop_
_entity.id
_entity.type
_entity.pdbx_description
1 polymer ?
#
loop_
_entity_poly.entity_id
_entity_poly.type
_entity_poly.pdbx_seq_one_letter_code
_entity_poly.pdbx_strand_id
1 'polypeptide(L)'
;MESNSRILPKLIAIVGPTGIGKTALSEQIIRYIDSEIVSIDSRQIYRNMDIGTAKPKPYLLNTIPHHLINIVDPIDDFSITDFLQSAKASIEDIISRGKTPLLVGGTGQYFWSLIENWTIPSVPPNPELRKKFEQIANEYGAEHLFEELKSIDVEATKIIDSRNI
;
A
#
# COMPACT_ATOMS: atom_id res chain seq x y z
N MET A 1 -23.40 19.10 29.88
CA MET A 1 -22.02 18.80 29.42
C MET A 1 -22.13 18.56 27.93
N GLU A 2 -21.83 19.58 27.13
CA GLU A 2 -21.87 19.49 25.67
C GLU A 2 -20.88 18.42 25.21
N SER A 3 -21.37 17.44 24.47
CA SER A 3 -20.53 16.48 23.78
C SER A 3 -19.72 17.26 22.75
N ASN A 4 -18.46 17.56 23.08
CA ASN A 4 -17.47 18.01 22.11
C ASN A 4 -17.37 16.91 21.03
N SER A 5 -18.12 17.06 19.94
CA SER A 5 -17.95 16.24 18.76
C SER A 5 -16.55 16.53 18.23
N ARG A 6 -15.61 15.62 18.48
CA ARG A 6 -14.28 15.72 17.89
C ARG A 6 -14.47 15.71 16.38
N ILE A 7 -14.24 16.85 15.75
CA ILE A 7 -14.18 16.94 14.28
C ILE A 7 -12.97 16.11 13.87
N LEU A 8 -13.23 14.94 13.29
CA LEU A 8 -12.17 14.10 12.75
C LEU A 8 -11.55 14.80 11.52
N PRO A 9 -10.22 14.74 11.36
CA PRO A 9 -9.56 15.29 10.20
C PRO A 9 -10.09 14.60 8.93
N LYS A 10 -10.32 15.40 7.88
CA LYS A 10 -10.80 14.89 6.60
C LYS A 10 -9.65 14.25 5.83
N LEU A 11 -9.95 13.17 5.13
CA LEU A 11 -9.05 12.51 4.19
C LEU A 11 -9.81 12.27 2.89
N ILE A 12 -9.16 12.52 1.75
CA ILE A 12 -9.73 12.31 0.42
C ILE A 12 -8.94 11.22 -0.27
N ALA A 13 -9.61 10.34 -1.02
CA ALA A 13 -8.96 9.30 -1.79
C ALA A 13 -9.42 9.31 -3.25
N ILE A 14 -8.45 9.33 -4.18
CA ILE A 14 -8.64 9.10 -5.61
C ILE A 14 -8.09 7.71 -5.94
N VAL A 15 -9.00 6.74 -6.06
CA VAL A 15 -8.68 5.34 -6.36
C VAL A 15 -9.21 4.94 -7.73
N GLY A 16 -8.49 4.05 -8.41
CA GLY A 16 -8.94 3.45 -9.66
C GLY A 16 -7.81 2.87 -10.50
N PRO A 17 -8.12 2.20 -11.63
CA PRO A 17 -7.14 1.53 -12.47
C PRO A 17 -6.10 2.47 -13.09
N THR A 18 -5.00 1.91 -13.59
CA THR A 18 -3.97 2.66 -14.32
C THR A 18 -4.55 3.25 -15.60
N GLY A 19 -4.13 4.47 -15.97
CA GLY A 19 -4.52 5.10 -17.24
C GLY A 19 -5.80 5.94 -17.23
N ILE A 20 -6.57 5.97 -16.13
CA ILE A 20 -7.84 6.75 -16.06
C ILE A 20 -7.67 8.25 -15.73
N GLY A 21 -6.45 8.75 -15.64
CA GLY A 21 -6.20 10.18 -15.36
C GLY A 21 -6.24 10.61 -13.88
N LYS A 22 -6.02 9.70 -12.92
CA LYS A 22 -5.99 10.01 -11.47
C LYS A 22 -5.04 11.16 -11.11
N THR A 23 -3.83 11.14 -11.67
CA THR A 23 -2.84 12.21 -11.43
C THR A 23 -3.38 13.55 -11.89
N ALA A 24 -3.89 13.64 -13.12
CA ALA A 24 -4.49 14.86 -13.63
C ALA A 24 -5.64 15.37 -12.74
N LEU A 25 -6.52 14.48 -12.25
CA LEU A 25 -7.57 14.85 -11.32
C LEU A 25 -7.00 15.40 -9.99
N SER A 26 -5.97 14.77 -9.43
CA SER A 26 -5.33 15.24 -8.20
C SER A 26 -4.74 16.65 -8.35
N GLU A 27 -4.18 16.99 -9.53
CA GLU A 27 -3.70 18.34 -9.85
C GLU A 27 -4.83 19.38 -9.88
N GLN A 28 -6.06 18.97 -10.22
CA GLN A 28 -7.19 19.88 -10.19
C GLN A 28 -7.66 20.10 -8.75
N ILE A 29 -7.70 19.06 -7.92
CA ILE A 29 -8.20 19.13 -6.55
C ILE A 29 -7.34 20.06 -5.68
N ILE A 30 -6.02 19.96 -5.78
CA ILE A 30 -5.09 20.76 -4.97
C ILE A 30 -5.22 22.28 -5.21
N ARG A 31 -5.85 22.71 -6.31
CA ARG A 31 -6.15 24.14 -6.56
C ARG A 31 -7.31 24.68 -5.71
N TYR A 32 -8.14 23.79 -5.18
CA TYR A 32 -9.33 24.14 -4.40
C TYR A 32 -9.21 23.70 -2.94
N ILE A 33 -8.32 22.75 -2.65
CA ILE A 33 -8.12 22.17 -1.32
C ILE A 33 -6.64 22.23 -0.99
N ASP A 34 -6.29 22.90 0.12
CA ASP A 34 -4.93 22.87 0.66
C ASP A 34 -4.59 21.46 1.15
N SER A 35 -3.94 20.71 0.25
CA SER A 35 -3.75 19.28 0.36
C SER A 35 -2.39 18.84 -0.12
N GLU A 36 -1.92 17.72 0.43
CA GLU A 36 -0.68 17.07 0.04
C GLU A 36 -1.00 15.63 -0.37
N ILE A 37 -0.26 15.12 -1.35
CA ILE A 37 -0.54 13.80 -1.95
C ILE A 37 0.21 12.73 -1.18
N VAL A 38 -0.49 11.65 -0.80
CA VAL A 38 0.13 10.41 -0.32
C VAL A 38 -0.09 9.35 -1.39
N SER A 39 1.01 8.89 -2.01
CA SER A 39 0.93 7.84 -3.03
C SER A 39 0.52 6.51 -2.40
N ILE A 40 -0.48 5.87 -2.99
CA ILE A 40 -0.91 4.49 -2.66
C ILE A 40 -0.65 3.55 -3.85
N ASP A 41 0.52 3.71 -4.46
CA ASP A 41 0.98 2.90 -5.59
C ASP A 41 2.28 2.15 -5.24
N SER A 42 2.20 0.83 -5.18
CA SER A 42 3.30 -0.09 -4.85
C SER A 42 4.49 -0.04 -5.81
N ARG A 43 4.37 0.60 -6.98
CA ARG A 43 5.46 0.73 -7.95
C ARG A 43 6.12 2.10 -7.91
N GLN A 44 5.39 3.17 -7.59
CA GLN A 44 5.92 4.54 -7.59
C GLN A 44 6.83 4.84 -6.38
N ILE A 45 6.81 3.99 -5.35
CA ILE A 45 7.71 4.06 -4.19
C ILE A 45 9.19 3.91 -4.58
N TYR A 46 9.50 3.19 -5.65
CA TYR A 46 10.88 2.86 -6.03
C TYR A 46 11.56 4.00 -6.80
N ARG A 47 12.79 4.32 -6.39
CA ARG A 47 13.66 5.29 -7.06
C ARG A 47 14.04 4.80 -8.46
N ASN A 48 14.29 5.73 -9.39
CA ASN A 48 14.77 5.46 -10.75
C ASN A 48 13.82 4.63 -11.67
N MET A 49 12.71 4.13 -11.14
CA MET A 49 11.67 3.44 -11.90
C MET A 49 10.58 4.44 -12.30
N ASP A 50 10.86 5.36 -13.22
CA ASP A 50 9.94 6.48 -13.51
C ASP A 50 8.96 6.19 -14.65
N ILE A 51 9.49 5.72 -15.79
CA ILE A 51 8.72 5.56 -17.03
C ILE A 51 7.74 4.38 -16.90
N GLY A 52 8.24 3.21 -16.50
CA GLY A 52 7.43 1.98 -16.42
C GLY A 52 6.35 2.02 -15.34
N THR A 53 6.45 2.93 -14.37
CA THR A 53 5.48 3.07 -13.27
C THR A 53 4.56 4.28 -13.43
N ALA A 54 4.65 4.97 -14.58
CA ALA A 54 3.91 6.20 -14.87
C ALA A 54 4.01 7.24 -13.72
N LYS A 55 5.23 7.42 -13.17
CA LYS A 55 5.45 8.36 -12.06
C LYS A 55 5.11 9.79 -12.50
N PRO A 56 4.57 10.64 -11.60
CA PRO A 56 4.36 12.04 -11.92
C PRO A 56 5.64 12.70 -12.45
N LYS A 57 5.49 13.58 -13.43
CA LYS A 57 6.62 14.28 -14.05
C LYS A 57 7.35 15.14 -13.00
N PRO A 58 8.67 15.36 -13.12
CA PRO A 58 9.45 16.12 -12.14
C PRO A 58 8.89 17.50 -11.81
N TYR A 59 8.34 18.23 -12.80
CA TYR A 59 7.73 19.53 -12.54
C TYR A 59 6.58 19.44 -11.54
N LEU A 60 5.81 18.35 -11.56
CA LEU A 60 4.66 18.18 -10.69
C LEU A 60 5.11 17.83 -9.27
N LEU A 61 6.10 16.94 -9.15
CA LEU A 61 6.72 16.59 -7.87
C LEU A 61 7.34 17.82 -7.18
N ASN A 62 7.83 18.79 -7.96
CA ASN A 62 8.36 20.05 -7.43
C ASN A 62 7.28 21.09 -7.09
N THR A 63 6.06 20.93 -7.61
CA THR A 63 4.96 21.88 -7.39
C THR A 63 4.09 21.47 -6.20
N ILE A 64 3.91 20.17 -6.00
CA ILE A 64 3.01 19.60 -4.99
C ILE A 64 3.80 18.59 -4.15
N PRO A 65 3.78 18.69 -2.82
CA PRO A 65 4.34 17.64 -1.97
C PRO A 65 3.69 16.29 -2.26
N HIS A 66 4.50 15.32 -2.70
CA HIS A 66 4.11 13.93 -2.86
C HIS A 66 4.89 13.08 -1.85
N HIS A 67 4.16 12.41 -0.99
CA HIS A 67 4.68 11.43 -0.04
C HIS A 67 4.66 10.04 -0.67
N LEU A 68 5.57 9.17 -0.22
CA LEU A 68 5.70 7.77 -0.67
C LEU A 68 5.98 7.62 -2.18
N ILE A 69 6.76 8.54 -2.75
CA ILE A 69 7.32 8.43 -4.10
C ILE A 69 8.84 8.52 -3.97
N ASN A 70 9.58 7.65 -4.68
CA ASN A 70 11.05 7.64 -4.64
C ASN A 70 11.62 7.47 -3.21
N ILE A 71 11.01 6.63 -2.39
CA ILE A 71 11.42 6.39 -1.00
C ILE A 71 12.24 5.10 -0.81
N VAL A 72 12.15 4.14 -1.74
CA VAL A 72 12.83 2.82 -1.66
C VAL A 72 13.80 2.62 -2.84
N ASP A 73 14.92 1.92 -2.62
CA ASP A 73 15.77 1.46 -3.73
C ASP A 73 15.11 0.27 -4.46
N PRO A 74 15.20 0.16 -5.80
CA PRO A 74 14.63 -0.97 -6.54
C PRO A 74 15.05 -2.38 -6.08
N ILE A 75 16.20 -2.53 -5.39
CA ILE A 75 16.65 -3.84 -4.89
C ILE A 75 16.12 -4.19 -3.51
N ASP A 76 15.54 -3.21 -2.80
CA ASP A 76 15.05 -3.38 -1.44
C ASP A 76 13.57 -3.78 -1.46
N ASP A 77 13.16 -4.64 -0.53
CA ASP A 77 11.76 -4.98 -0.35
C ASP A 77 10.98 -3.83 0.31
N PHE A 78 9.69 -3.69 -0.04
CA PHE A 78 8.77 -2.80 0.65
C PHE A 78 7.43 -3.50 0.91
N SER A 79 7.22 -3.87 2.17
CA SER A 79 6.05 -4.61 2.59
C SER A 79 4.83 -3.72 2.81
N ILE A 80 3.67 -4.35 2.96
CA ILE A 80 2.45 -3.66 3.36
C ILE A 80 2.54 -3.06 4.77
N THR A 81 3.36 -3.65 5.66
CA THR A 81 3.64 -3.09 6.99
C THR A 81 4.41 -1.78 6.87
N ASP A 82 5.44 -1.75 6.01
CA ASP A 82 6.25 -0.55 5.75
C ASP A 82 5.39 0.56 5.12
N PHE A 83 4.51 0.19 4.19
CA PHE A 83 3.51 1.08 3.62
C PHE A 83 2.60 1.67 4.70
N LEU A 84 1.98 0.84 5.55
CA LEU A 84 1.04 1.31 6.57
C LEU A 84 1.71 2.28 7.55
N GLN A 85 2.92 1.96 8.01
CA GLN A 85 3.66 2.83 8.91
C GLN A 85 3.98 4.16 8.25
N SER A 86 4.50 4.12 7.02
CA SER A 86 4.92 5.32 6.29
C SER A 86 3.73 6.19 5.89
N ALA A 87 2.63 5.58 5.43
CA ALA A 87 1.40 6.28 5.08
C ALA A 87 0.76 6.94 6.31
N LYS A 88 0.67 6.25 7.45
CA LYS A 88 0.16 6.82 8.70
C LYS A 88 1.01 7.99 9.16
N ALA A 89 2.34 7.85 9.14
CA ALA A 89 3.25 8.93 9.50
C ALA A 89 3.08 10.16 8.60
N SER A 90 3.01 9.98 7.27
CA SER A 90 2.74 11.07 6.33
C SER A 90 1.38 11.72 6.56
N ILE A 91 0.33 10.93 6.81
CA ILE A 91 -1.02 11.44 7.06
C ILE A 91 -1.05 12.28 8.35
N GLU A 92 -0.46 11.78 9.43
CA GLU A 92 -0.37 12.49 10.71
C GLU A 92 0.42 13.80 10.56
N ASP A 93 1.55 13.77 9.84
CA ASP A 93 2.37 14.95 9.54
C ASP A 93 1.58 16.01 8.75
N ILE A 94 0.88 15.61 7.68
CA ILE A 94 0.03 16.51 6.87
C ILE A 94 -1.07 17.14 7.73
N ILE A 95 -1.76 16.33 8.55
CA ILE A 95 -2.84 16.80 9.44
C ILE A 95 -2.28 17.76 10.49
N SER A 96 -1.09 17.50 11.04
CA SER A 96 -0.45 18.35 12.03
C SER A 96 -0.12 19.75 11.49
N ARG A 97 0.12 19.85 10.16
CA ARG A 97 0.29 21.12 9.44
C ARG A 97 -1.03 21.80 9.06
N GLY A 98 -2.18 21.24 9.45
CA GLY A 98 -3.51 21.78 9.15
C GLY A 98 -3.98 21.55 7.71
N LYS A 99 -3.33 20.65 6.97
CA LYS A 99 -3.64 20.34 5.56
C LYS A 99 -4.47 19.08 5.43
N THR A 100 -5.07 18.88 4.26
CA THR A 100 -5.86 17.68 3.94
C THR A 100 -5.01 16.61 3.25
N PRO A 101 -4.89 15.39 3.80
CA PRO A 101 -4.27 14.27 3.09
C PRO A 101 -5.10 13.84 1.88
N LEU A 102 -4.46 13.75 0.72
CA LEU A 102 -5.05 13.28 -0.53
C LEU A 102 -4.37 11.97 -0.96
N LEU A 103 -5.02 10.83 -0.75
CA LEU A 103 -4.53 9.53 -1.21
C LEU A 103 -4.73 9.42 -2.72
N VAL A 104 -3.69 9.06 -3.47
CA VAL A 104 -3.76 8.89 -4.92
C VAL A 104 -3.03 7.62 -5.35
N GLY A 105 -3.70 6.73 -6.07
CA GLY A 105 -3.05 5.54 -6.62
C GLY A 105 -4.02 4.42 -6.96
N GLY A 106 -3.46 3.23 -7.22
CA GLY A 106 -4.21 2.08 -7.74
C GLY A 106 -3.94 0.75 -7.03
N THR A 107 -3.08 0.73 -6.00
CA THR A 107 -2.81 -0.53 -5.27
C THR A 107 -3.93 -0.77 -4.26
N GLY A 108 -4.89 -1.62 -4.63
CA GLY A 108 -6.07 -1.90 -3.80
C GLY A 108 -5.73 -2.39 -2.39
N GLN A 109 -4.72 -3.27 -2.26
CA GLN A 109 -4.31 -3.80 -0.96
C GLN A 109 -3.79 -2.69 -0.03
N TYR A 110 -3.01 -1.73 -0.55
CA TYR A 110 -2.53 -0.57 0.21
C TYR A 110 -3.72 0.28 0.67
N PHE A 111 -4.64 0.61 -0.24
CA PHE A 111 -5.83 1.37 0.10
C PHE A 111 -6.67 0.70 1.20
N TRP A 112 -7.07 -0.56 1.00
CA TRP A 112 -7.91 -1.28 1.96
C TRP A 112 -7.22 -1.45 3.31
N SER A 113 -5.93 -1.80 3.32
CA SER A 113 -5.20 -1.96 4.57
C SER A 113 -5.18 -0.68 5.42
N LEU A 114 -5.12 0.48 4.78
CA LEU A 114 -5.10 1.77 5.46
C LEU A 114 -6.50 2.15 5.95
N ILE A 115 -7.52 2.04 5.10
CA ILE A 115 -8.90 2.45 5.41
C ILE A 115 -9.56 1.53 6.43
N GLU A 116 -9.32 0.22 6.34
CA GLU A 116 -9.84 -0.76 7.31
C GLU A 116 -8.92 -0.93 8.52
N ASN A 117 -7.81 -0.18 8.58
CA ASN A 117 -6.84 -0.21 9.67
C ASN A 117 -6.38 -1.64 10.01
N TRP A 118 -5.90 -2.36 9.01
CA TRP A 118 -5.43 -3.74 9.17
C TRP A 118 -4.31 -3.81 10.21
N THR A 119 -4.36 -4.86 11.02
CA THR A 119 -3.28 -5.21 11.95
C THR A 119 -2.49 -6.35 11.35
N ILE A 120 -1.24 -6.07 10.99
CA ILE A 120 -0.37 -7.07 10.36
C ILE A 120 0.46 -7.75 11.44
N PRO A 121 0.49 -9.10 11.50
CA PRO A 121 1.32 -9.81 12.45
C PRO A 121 2.78 -9.39 12.33
N SER A 122 3.43 -9.13 13.47
CA SER A 122 4.86 -8.77 13.53
C SER A 122 5.74 -10.02 13.46
N VAL A 123 5.51 -10.86 12.44
CA VAL A 123 6.31 -12.05 12.18
C VAL A 123 7.08 -11.80 10.88
N PRO A 124 8.42 -11.66 10.93
CA PRO A 124 9.19 -11.42 9.74
C PRO A 124 9.16 -12.67 8.83
N PRO A 125 9.29 -12.49 7.50
CA PRO A 125 9.48 -13.61 6.59
C PRO A 125 10.68 -14.47 7.01
N ASN A 126 10.55 -15.79 6.89
CA ASN A 126 11.65 -16.73 7.09
C ASN A 126 12.12 -17.28 5.73
N PRO A 127 13.25 -16.79 5.17
CA PRO A 127 13.71 -17.19 3.83
C PRO A 127 14.07 -18.67 3.73
N GLU A 128 14.64 -19.26 4.79
CA GLU A 128 15.00 -20.69 4.80
C GLU A 128 13.75 -21.56 4.74
N LEU A 129 12.74 -21.21 5.53
CA LEU A 129 11.47 -21.92 5.55
C LEU A 129 10.71 -21.76 4.22
N ARG A 130 10.72 -20.55 3.64
CA ARG A 130 10.16 -20.30 2.31
C ARG A 130 10.84 -21.18 1.26
N LYS A 131 12.17 -21.17 1.21
CA LYS A 131 12.94 -22.00 0.27
C LYS A 131 12.67 -23.50 0.44
N LYS A 132 12.55 -23.96 1.69
CA LYS A 132 12.19 -25.36 1.99
C LYS A 132 10.82 -25.71 1.40
N PHE A 133 9.80 -24.89 1.64
CA PHE A 133 8.45 -25.16 1.13
C PHE A 133 8.35 -24.99 -0.39
N GLU A 134 9.08 -24.04 -0.99
CA GLU A 134 9.21 -23.94 -2.45
C GLU A 134 9.81 -25.21 -3.07
N GLN A 135 10.82 -25.81 -2.43
CA GLN A 135 11.39 -27.08 -2.88
C GLN A 135 10.37 -28.23 -2.80
N ILE A 136 9.63 -28.32 -1.70
CA ILE A 136 8.56 -29.32 -1.54
C ILE A 136 7.48 -29.12 -2.60
N ALA A 137 7.04 -27.88 -2.84
CA ALA A 137 6.05 -27.57 -3.88
C ALA A 137 6.53 -27.96 -5.28
N ASN A 138 7.82 -27.77 -5.57
CA ASN A 138 8.39 -28.14 -6.87
C ASN A 138 8.52 -29.66 -7.05
N GLU A 139 8.79 -30.41 -5.98
CA GLU A 139 8.99 -31.86 -6.04
C GLU A 139 7.67 -32.64 -5.96
N TYR A 140 6.74 -32.22 -5.08
CA TYR A 140 5.51 -32.95 -4.76
C TYR A 140 4.22 -32.22 -5.19
N GLY A 141 4.32 -30.97 -5.64
CA GLY A 141 3.19 -30.14 -6.07
C GLY A 141 2.55 -29.32 -4.96
N ALA A 142 1.76 -28.31 -5.35
CA ALA A 142 1.05 -27.40 -4.45
C ALA A 142 0.04 -28.13 -3.55
N GLU A 143 -0.63 -29.15 -4.10
CA GLU A 143 -1.65 -29.93 -3.39
C GLU A 143 -1.07 -30.67 -2.17
N HIS A 144 0.21 -31.07 -2.23
CA HIS A 144 0.90 -31.69 -1.11
C HIS A 144 0.99 -30.73 0.08
N LEU A 145 1.43 -29.49 -0.17
CA LEU A 145 1.48 -28.44 0.86
C LEU A 145 0.08 -28.08 1.37
N PHE A 146 -0.94 -28.13 0.51
CA PHE A 146 -2.31 -27.83 0.91
C PHE A 146 -2.88 -28.89 1.86
N GLU A 147 -2.59 -30.17 1.64
CA GLU A 147 -2.97 -31.23 2.58
C GLU A 147 -2.17 -31.15 3.89
N GLU A 148 -0.90 -30.75 3.86
CA GLU A 148 -0.16 -30.41 5.08
C GLU A 148 -0.84 -29.26 5.84
N LEU A 149 -1.21 -28.16 5.16
CA LEU A 149 -1.93 -27.03 5.75
C LEU A 149 -3.24 -27.49 6.40
N LYS A 150 -4.02 -28.32 5.72
CA LYS A 150 -5.29 -28.85 6.22
C LYS A 150 -5.15 -29.62 7.54
N SER A 151 -4.01 -30.28 7.76
CA SER A 151 -3.73 -30.96 9.03
C SER A 151 -3.42 -30.00 10.18
N ILE A 152 -3.05 -28.75 9.89
CA ILE A 152 -2.62 -27.73 10.85
C ILE A 152 -3.74 -26.70 11.09
N ASP A 153 -4.34 -26.18 10.02
CA ASP A 153 -5.36 -25.14 10.03
C ASP A 153 -6.39 -25.37 8.90
N VAL A 154 -7.48 -26.06 9.26
CA VAL A 154 -8.60 -26.32 8.35
C VAL A 154 -9.32 -25.04 7.94
N GLU A 155 -9.35 -24.00 8.79
CA GLU A 155 -10.07 -22.77 8.47
C GLU A 155 -9.35 -22.00 7.36
N ALA A 156 -8.02 -21.96 7.38
CA ALA A 156 -7.23 -21.37 6.30
C ALA A 156 -7.52 -22.01 4.92
N THR A 157 -7.76 -23.33 4.88
CA THR A 157 -8.07 -24.05 3.63
C THR A 157 -9.41 -23.64 2.99
N LYS A 158 -10.30 -22.96 3.72
CA LYS A 158 -11.58 -22.48 3.17
C LYS A 158 -11.43 -21.22 2.32
N ILE A 159 -10.34 -20.49 2.51
CA ILE A 159 -10.10 -19.18 1.86
C ILE A 159 -8.86 -19.15 0.96
N ILE A 160 -7.96 -20.13 1.08
CA ILE A 160 -6.78 -20.29 0.22
C ILE A 160 -7.09 -21.34 -0.85
N ASP A 161 -6.90 -21.00 -2.12
CA ASP A 161 -6.98 -21.97 -3.24
C ASP A 161 -5.72 -22.85 -3.24
N SER A 162 -5.88 -24.16 -3.44
CA SER A 162 -4.77 -25.13 -3.41
C SER A 162 -3.69 -24.90 -4.47
N ARG A 163 -3.97 -24.08 -5.49
CA ARG A 163 -3.03 -23.72 -6.56
C ARG A 163 -2.24 -22.44 -6.26
N ASN A 164 -2.54 -21.75 -5.16
CA ASN A 164 -1.87 -20.51 -4.75
C ASN A 164 -0.60 -20.83 -3.94
N ILE A 165 0.52 -21.00 -4.65
CA ILE A 165 1.86 -21.25 -4.08
C ILE A 165 2.56 -19.93 -3.76
#